data_AF-A0A1Q9W3E8-F1
#
_entry.id   AF-A0A1Q9W3E8-F1
#
_cell.length_a   1.000
_cell.length_b   1.000
_cell.length_c   1.000
_cell.angle_alpha   90.00
_cell.angle_beta   90.00
_cell.angle_gamma   90.00
#
_symmetry.space_group_name_H-M   'P 1'
#
loop_
_entity.id
_entity.type
_entity.pdbx_description
1 polymer ?
#
loop_
_entity_poly.entity_id
_entity_poly.type
_entity_poly.pdbx_seq_one_letter_code
_entity_poly.pdbx_strand_id
1 'polypeptide(L)'
;MSRLITVSLDKRGVSCVARLLDEAAPRTCAAVWDALPLAAQVFHGKYARNEIYTLLPAFGSDPGKENTTVTPIPGDLCWFSFDSDDLGNPAYGYEDSAGTGTTGAIVDLALFYGRNNLLINGDQGWVPGNVFGEIIDGLDDMAAACQDLWMGGARGETLRFARVS
;
A
#
# COMPACT_ATOMS: atom_id res chain seq x y z
N MET A 1 -15.94 -5.76 17.32
CA MET A 1 -14.66 -5.10 17.71
C MET A 1 -13.87 -4.92 16.44
N SER A 2 -13.33 -3.73 16.20
CA SER A 2 -12.56 -3.48 14.97
C SER A 2 -11.21 -4.18 15.03
N ARG A 3 -10.87 -4.93 13.98
CA ARG A 3 -9.57 -5.61 13.86
C ARG A 3 -8.46 -4.58 13.68
N LEU A 4 -7.31 -4.83 14.30
CA LEU A 4 -6.15 -3.94 14.22
C LEU A 4 -4.97 -4.64 13.55
N ILE A 5 -4.22 -3.87 12.77
CA ILE A 5 -2.97 -4.32 12.15
C ILE A 5 -1.84 -3.33 12.46
N THR A 6 -0.61 -3.83 12.48
CA THR A 6 0.60 -3.02 12.48
C THR A 6 1.10 -2.87 11.06
N VAL A 7 1.53 -1.66 10.71
CA VAL A 7 2.24 -1.35 9.46
C VAL A 7 3.64 -0.88 9.82
N SER A 8 4.69 -1.50 9.26
CA SER A 8 6.08 -1.24 9.66
C SER A 8 7.04 -1.11 8.49
N LEU A 9 8.05 -0.24 8.67
CA LEU A 9 9.29 -0.21 7.89
C LEU A 9 10.38 -0.94 8.69
N ASP A 10 10.67 -2.19 8.30
CA ASP A 10 11.45 -3.13 9.11
C ASP A 10 12.88 -2.64 9.40
N LYS A 11 13.59 -2.09 8.42
CA LYS A 11 14.99 -1.62 8.56
C LYS A 11 15.07 -0.31 9.33
N ARG A 12 14.11 0.60 9.13
CA ARG A 12 13.99 1.85 9.91
C ARG A 12 13.49 1.62 11.34
N GLY A 13 12.83 0.48 11.60
CA GLY A 13 12.30 0.16 12.92
C GLY A 13 11.13 1.06 13.34
N VAL A 14 10.38 1.59 12.37
CA VAL A 14 9.23 2.47 12.60
C VAL A 14 7.95 1.70 12.29
N SER A 15 6.97 1.82 13.19
CA SER A 15 5.68 1.15 13.09
C SER A 15 4.55 2.08 13.46
N CYS A 16 3.40 1.91 12.81
CA CYS A 16 2.13 2.54 13.17
C CYS A 16 1.03 1.48 13.28
N VAL A 17 -0.09 1.82 13.93
CA VAL A 17 -1.24 0.93 14.10
C VAL A 17 -2.39 1.43 13.26
N ALA A 18 -3.00 0.52 12.51
CA ALA A 18 -4.18 0.79 11.70
C ALA A 18 -5.38 0.00 12.21
N ARG A 19 -6.56 0.61 12.10
CA ARG A 19 -7.85 -0.06 12.24
C ARG A 19 -8.33 -0.51 10.87
N LEU A 20 -8.77 -1.76 10.75
CA LEU A 20 -9.47 -2.25 9.56
C LEU A 20 -10.89 -1.68 9.50
N LEU A 21 -11.28 -1.21 8.31
CA LEU A 21 -12.59 -0.63 8.03
C LEU A 21 -13.61 -1.72 7.68
N ASP A 22 -13.79 -2.69 8.58
CA ASP A 22 -14.58 -3.90 8.36
C ASP A 22 -16.04 -3.64 7.92
N GLU A 23 -16.63 -2.50 8.30
CA GLU A 23 -17.98 -2.11 7.91
C GLU A 23 -18.05 -1.51 6.49
N ALA A 24 -17.04 -0.73 6.09
CA ALA A 24 -17.02 -0.01 4.82
C ALA A 24 -16.37 -0.81 3.69
N ALA A 25 -15.37 -1.65 4.02
CA ALA A 25 -14.60 -2.44 3.08
C ALA A 25 -14.47 -3.91 3.52
N PRO A 26 -15.59 -4.63 3.77
CA PRO A 26 -15.57 -5.97 4.35
C PRO A 26 -14.80 -7.00 3.51
N ARG A 27 -14.90 -6.95 2.18
CA ARG A 27 -14.24 -7.93 1.30
C ARG A 27 -12.74 -7.69 1.27
N THR A 28 -12.33 -6.44 1.12
CA THR A 28 -10.92 -6.03 1.10
C THR A 28 -10.27 -6.31 2.45
N CYS A 29 -10.93 -5.96 3.56
CA CYS A 29 -10.44 -6.24 4.90
C CYS A 29 -10.30 -7.75 5.18
N ALA A 30 -11.25 -8.58 4.71
CA ALA A 30 -11.14 -10.03 4.83
C ALA A 30 -9.95 -10.59 4.03
N ALA A 31 -9.80 -10.19 2.75
CA ALA A 31 -8.71 -10.63 1.89
C ALA A 31 -7.33 -10.29 2.49
N VAL A 32 -7.16 -9.06 2.99
CA VAL A 32 -5.93 -8.66 3.69
C VAL A 32 -5.75 -9.49 4.95
N TRP A 33 -6.73 -9.50 5.86
CA TRP A 33 -6.60 -10.13 7.17
C TRP A 33 -6.24 -11.61 7.13
N ASP A 34 -6.84 -12.35 6.20
CA ASP A 34 -6.63 -13.79 6.06
C ASP A 34 -5.23 -14.11 5.50
N ALA A 35 -4.62 -13.19 4.76
CA ALA A 35 -3.30 -13.34 4.17
C ALA A 35 -2.15 -12.81 5.06
N LEU A 36 -2.45 -12.04 6.12
CA LEU A 36 -1.42 -11.54 7.04
C LEU A 36 -0.62 -12.68 7.70
N PRO A 37 0.71 -12.52 7.86
CA PRO A 37 1.51 -11.32 7.56
C PRO A 37 1.90 -11.19 6.09
N LEU A 38 1.94 -9.94 5.60
CA LEU A 38 2.36 -9.58 4.25
C LEU A 38 3.59 -8.67 4.33
N ALA A 39 4.61 -8.93 3.53
CA ALA A 39 5.83 -8.12 3.51
C ALA A 39 6.56 -8.22 2.19
N ALA A 40 6.99 -7.09 1.64
CA ALA A 40 7.84 -7.02 0.45
C ALA A 40 8.60 -5.69 0.40
N GLN A 41 9.44 -5.54 -0.63
CA GLN A 41 10.22 -4.33 -0.89
C GLN A 41 9.29 -3.10 -0.95
N VAL A 42 9.62 -2.06 -0.20
CA VAL A 42 8.85 -0.81 -0.22
C VAL A 42 9.26 0.09 -1.39
N PHE A 43 8.30 0.82 -1.93
CA PHE A 43 8.50 1.86 -2.93
C PHE A 43 7.89 3.17 -2.45
N HIS A 44 8.34 4.28 -3.05
CA HIS A 44 7.72 5.58 -2.86
C HIS A 44 6.96 5.96 -4.12
N GLY A 45 5.72 6.43 -3.97
CA GLY A 45 4.88 6.87 -5.08
C GLY A 45 5.55 7.96 -5.91
N LYS A 46 5.50 7.81 -7.24
CA LYS A 46 6.00 8.81 -8.19
C LYS A 46 4.92 9.82 -8.60
N TYR A 47 3.65 9.39 -8.68
CA TYR A 47 2.52 10.24 -9.10
C TYR A 47 1.55 10.53 -7.95
N ALA A 48 1.29 9.59 -7.05
CA ALA A 48 0.28 9.74 -5.99
C ALA A 48 0.75 10.60 -4.80
N ARG A 49 1.91 11.22 -4.92
CA ARG A 49 2.51 12.17 -3.96
C ARG A 49 2.96 11.51 -2.64
N ASN A 50 2.19 11.62 -1.56
CA ASN A 50 2.63 11.22 -0.22
C ASN A 50 2.27 9.75 0.04
N GLU A 51 2.87 8.86 -0.72
CA GLU A 51 2.55 7.43 -0.76
C GLU A 51 3.82 6.60 -0.60
N ILE A 52 3.77 5.58 0.25
CA ILE A 52 4.65 4.42 0.14
C ILE A 52 3.79 3.17 -0.11
N TYR A 53 4.34 2.19 -0.80
CA TYR A 53 3.59 0.98 -1.14
C TYR A 53 4.50 -0.22 -1.30
N THR A 54 3.91 -1.40 -1.35
CA THR A 54 4.58 -2.65 -1.70
C THR A 54 3.75 -3.42 -2.72
N LEU A 55 4.45 -4.12 -3.62
CA LEU A 55 3.83 -5.02 -4.61
C LEU A 55 3.95 -6.47 -4.13
N LEU A 56 2.83 -7.19 -4.18
CA LEU A 56 2.72 -8.57 -3.74
C LEU A 56 2.09 -9.40 -4.88
N PRO A 57 2.49 -10.67 -5.06
CA PRO A 57 1.71 -11.60 -5.87
C PRO A 57 0.27 -11.64 -5.36
N ALA A 58 -0.72 -11.74 -6.25
CA ALA A 58 -2.12 -11.79 -5.83
C ALA A 58 -2.38 -12.84 -4.74
N PHE A 59 -3.12 -12.43 -3.72
CA PHE A 59 -3.49 -13.26 -2.59
C PHE A 59 -4.99 -13.08 -2.28
N GLY A 60 -5.63 -14.16 -1.86
CA GLY A 60 -7.08 -14.18 -1.70
C GLY A 60 -7.82 -13.97 -3.03
N SER A 61 -9.14 -13.77 -2.92
CA SER A 61 -9.96 -13.36 -4.06
C SER A 61 -9.89 -11.84 -4.22
N ASP A 62 -9.82 -11.36 -5.46
CA ASP A 62 -9.92 -9.93 -5.75
C ASP A 62 -11.25 -9.37 -5.18
N PRO A 63 -11.21 -8.36 -4.30
CA PRO A 63 -12.42 -7.79 -3.70
C PRO A 63 -13.29 -6.98 -4.69
N GLY A 64 -12.75 -6.66 -5.87
CA GLY A 64 -13.31 -5.67 -6.79
C GLY A 64 -13.30 -4.27 -6.20
N LYS A 65 -13.99 -3.32 -6.83
CA LYS A 65 -14.13 -1.96 -6.29
C LYS A 65 -14.93 -1.96 -4.99
N GLU A 66 -14.36 -1.38 -3.94
CA GLU A 66 -14.94 -1.31 -2.61
C GLU A 66 -14.36 -0.12 -1.82
N ASN A 67 -15.21 0.76 -1.29
CA ASN A 67 -14.77 1.95 -0.54
C ASN A 67 -13.66 2.76 -1.24
N THR A 68 -13.83 2.98 -2.55
CA THR A 68 -12.76 3.53 -3.40
C THR A 68 -12.54 5.02 -3.19
N THR A 69 -11.29 5.46 -3.26
CA THR A 69 -10.92 6.88 -3.36
C THR A 69 -9.99 7.13 -4.55
N VAL A 70 -10.05 8.34 -5.10
CA VAL A 70 -9.00 8.89 -5.97
C VAL A 70 -8.27 10.09 -5.33
N THR A 71 -8.66 10.44 -4.10
CA THR A 71 -8.13 11.54 -3.31
C THR A 71 -7.81 11.03 -1.89
N PRO A 72 -6.87 10.09 -1.76
CA PRO A 72 -6.56 9.48 -0.46
C PRO A 72 -6.02 10.53 0.52
N ILE A 73 -6.31 10.35 1.80
CA ILE A 73 -6.00 11.27 2.90
C ILE A 73 -4.92 10.69 3.83
N PRO A 74 -4.30 11.50 4.71
CA PRO A 74 -3.32 10.98 5.66
C PRO A 74 -3.92 9.89 6.54
N GLY A 75 -3.23 8.75 6.61
CA GLY A 75 -3.64 7.58 7.37
C GLY A 75 -4.37 6.51 6.55
N ASP A 76 -4.73 6.77 5.29
CA ASP A 76 -5.38 5.77 4.45
C ASP A 76 -4.44 4.60 4.15
N LEU A 77 -4.95 3.38 4.32
CA LEU A 77 -4.41 2.17 3.72
C LEU A 77 -5.26 1.78 2.52
N CYS A 78 -4.62 1.67 1.35
CA CYS A 78 -5.28 1.38 0.09
C CYS A 78 -4.85 0.04 -0.50
N TRP A 79 -5.81 -0.65 -1.12
CA TRP A 79 -5.59 -1.81 -1.97
C TRP A 79 -5.80 -1.44 -3.43
N PHE A 80 -4.93 -1.92 -4.31
CA PHE A 80 -5.15 -1.93 -5.76
C PHE A 80 -4.88 -3.32 -6.34
N SER A 81 -5.66 -3.67 -7.35
CA SER A 81 -5.42 -4.84 -8.18
C SER A 81 -4.90 -4.37 -9.53
N PHE A 82 -3.74 -4.88 -9.94
CA PHE A 82 -3.14 -4.62 -11.24
C PHE A 82 -2.87 -5.95 -11.95
N ASP A 83 -2.86 -5.92 -13.28
CA ASP A 83 -2.26 -7.01 -14.05
C ASP A 83 -0.77 -6.74 -14.35
N SER A 84 -0.12 -7.72 -14.97
CA SER A 84 1.31 -7.64 -15.31
C SER A 84 1.60 -6.52 -16.32
N ASP A 85 0.65 -6.22 -17.20
CA ASP A 85 0.82 -5.23 -18.27
C ASP A 85 0.70 -3.80 -17.70
N ASP A 86 -0.14 -3.61 -16.67
CA ASP A 86 -0.30 -2.34 -15.95
C ASP A 86 1.01 -1.85 -15.32
N LEU A 87 1.82 -2.77 -14.77
CA LEU A 87 3.06 -2.46 -14.03
C LEU A 87 4.36 -2.75 -14.81
N GLY A 88 4.27 -3.48 -15.92
CA GLY A 88 5.39 -3.80 -16.82
C GLY A 88 5.82 -2.64 -17.73
N ASN A 89 5.12 -1.50 -17.69
CA ASN A 89 5.47 -0.32 -18.47
C ASN A 89 6.84 0.25 -18.02
N PRO A 90 7.80 0.49 -18.95
CA PRO A 90 9.09 1.09 -18.64
C PRO A 90 9.02 2.40 -17.84
N ALA A 91 7.90 3.14 -17.91
CA ALA A 91 7.67 4.35 -17.13
C ALA A 91 7.75 4.13 -15.61
N TYR A 92 7.40 2.93 -15.11
CA TYR A 92 7.54 2.60 -13.70
C TYR A 92 9.00 2.36 -13.28
N GLY A 93 9.82 1.81 -14.17
CA GLY A 93 11.27 1.65 -13.97
C GLY A 93 11.65 0.69 -12.86
N TYR A 94 10.86 -0.35 -12.61
CA TYR A 94 11.20 -1.43 -11.69
C TYR A 94 12.35 -2.26 -12.26
N GLU A 95 13.34 -2.64 -11.43
CA GLU A 95 14.34 -3.65 -11.80
C GLU A 95 13.61 -5.01 -11.97
N ASP A 96 13.99 -5.83 -12.96
CA ASP A 96 13.32 -7.12 -13.30
C ASP A 96 13.12 -8.08 -12.09
N SER A 97 13.88 -7.90 -11.02
CA SER A 97 13.81 -8.68 -9.78
C SER A 97 12.88 -8.12 -8.70
N ALA A 98 12.24 -6.97 -8.90
CA ALA A 98 11.48 -6.24 -7.88
C ALA A 98 10.03 -6.73 -7.68
N GLY A 99 9.72 -7.96 -8.13
CA GLY A 99 8.36 -8.52 -8.09
C GLY A 99 7.53 -8.26 -9.36
N THR A 100 8.05 -7.50 -10.32
CA THR A 100 7.42 -7.29 -11.65
C THR A 100 7.69 -8.41 -12.65
N GLY A 101 8.63 -9.30 -12.36
CA GLY A 101 8.90 -10.51 -13.17
C GLY A 101 7.86 -11.63 -13.02
N THR A 102 6.78 -11.42 -12.27
CA THR A 102 5.72 -12.42 -12.10
C THR A 102 4.67 -12.29 -13.20
N THR A 103 4.58 -13.29 -14.07
CA THR A 103 3.38 -13.50 -14.89
C THR A 103 2.19 -13.72 -13.96
N GLY A 104 1.28 -12.75 -13.82
CA GLY A 104 0.11 -12.86 -12.94
C GLY A 104 -0.42 -11.53 -12.41
N ALA A 105 -1.54 -11.60 -11.71
CA ALA A 105 -2.14 -10.47 -11.00
C ALA A 105 -1.26 -10.04 -9.82
N ILE A 106 -1.15 -8.72 -9.63
CA ILE A 106 -0.35 -8.07 -8.60
C ILE A 106 -1.28 -7.27 -7.69
N VAL A 107 -1.03 -7.34 -6.39
CA VAL A 107 -1.70 -6.50 -5.39
C VAL A 107 -0.73 -5.44 -4.91
N ASP A 108 -1.15 -4.20 -5.01
CA ASP A 108 -0.49 -3.05 -4.40
C ASP A 108 -1.17 -2.74 -3.06
N LEU A 109 -0.39 -2.76 -1.98
CA LEU A 109 -0.81 -2.23 -0.69
C LEU A 109 -0.06 -0.94 -0.39
N ALA A 110 -0.81 0.17 -0.31
CA ALA A 110 -0.28 1.50 -0.12
C ALA A 110 -0.66 2.11 1.23
N LEU A 111 0.22 2.95 1.76
CA LEU A 111 0.00 3.85 2.89
C LEU A 111 0.13 5.30 2.40
N PHE A 112 -0.89 6.12 2.65
CA PHE A 112 -0.83 7.56 2.43
C PHE A 112 -0.48 8.29 3.72
N TYR A 113 0.72 8.88 3.75
CA TYR A 113 1.26 9.51 4.97
C TYR A 113 1.10 11.04 4.99
N GLY A 114 0.58 11.62 3.92
CA GLY A 114 0.38 13.07 3.77
C GLY A 114 -0.88 13.39 2.96
N ARG A 115 -1.12 14.68 2.68
CA ARG A 115 -2.36 15.18 2.06
C ARG A 115 -2.16 15.74 0.65
N ASN A 116 -3.27 16.08 0.01
CA ASN A 116 -3.33 16.69 -1.33
C ASN A 116 -2.74 15.74 -2.40
N ASN A 117 -3.13 14.46 -2.28
CA ASN A 117 -2.78 13.37 -3.17
C ASN A 117 -3.83 13.24 -4.27
N LEU A 118 -3.41 12.77 -5.44
CA LEU A 118 -4.30 12.41 -6.54
C LEU A 118 -3.86 11.07 -7.09
N LEU A 119 -4.75 10.09 -7.08
CA LEU A 119 -4.53 8.81 -7.74
C LEU A 119 -4.86 8.94 -9.23
N ILE A 120 -3.96 9.61 -9.94
CA ILE A 120 -4.03 9.82 -11.39
C ILE A 120 -2.65 9.67 -12.00
N ASN A 121 -2.56 8.94 -13.10
CA ASN A 121 -1.32 8.79 -13.86
C ASN A 121 -1.54 9.00 -15.37
N GLY A 122 -0.44 9.10 -16.10
CA GLY A 122 -0.45 9.29 -17.55
C GLY A 122 -0.77 8.03 -18.35
N ASP A 123 -0.82 6.86 -17.71
CA ASP A 123 -1.04 5.57 -18.38
C ASP A 123 -2.54 5.29 -18.54
N GLN A 124 -3.32 5.49 -17.48
CA GLN A 124 -4.72 5.04 -17.40
C GLN A 124 -5.68 6.15 -16.95
N GLY A 125 -5.17 7.32 -16.53
CA GLY A 125 -5.97 8.36 -15.92
C GLY A 125 -6.21 8.06 -14.44
N TRP A 126 -7.47 8.07 -13.99
CA TRP A 126 -7.80 7.84 -12.58
C TRP A 126 -7.56 6.38 -12.19
N VAL A 127 -6.91 6.16 -11.05
CA VAL A 127 -6.57 4.84 -10.49
C VAL A 127 -7.21 4.67 -9.11
N PRO A 128 -8.51 4.35 -9.00
CA PRO A 128 -9.19 4.28 -7.70
C PRO A 128 -8.64 3.13 -6.84
N GLY A 129 -8.28 3.43 -5.59
CA GLY A 129 -7.84 2.44 -4.61
C GLY A 129 -8.90 2.19 -3.55
N ASN A 130 -9.05 0.94 -3.10
CA ASN A 130 -9.97 0.58 -2.03
C ASN A 130 -9.37 0.98 -0.68
N VAL A 131 -9.98 1.94 0.03
CA VAL A 131 -9.54 2.30 1.38
C VAL A 131 -10.03 1.21 2.34
N PHE A 132 -9.12 0.43 2.91
CA PHE A 132 -9.45 -0.71 3.77
C PHE A 132 -9.01 -0.52 5.22
N GLY A 133 -8.15 0.46 5.49
CA GLY A 133 -7.66 0.74 6.83
C GLY A 133 -7.38 2.21 7.05
N GLU A 134 -7.34 2.59 8.31
CA GLU A 134 -7.04 3.95 8.78
C GLU A 134 -5.98 3.85 9.89
N ILE A 135 -4.85 4.55 9.76
CA ILE A 135 -3.86 4.67 10.83
C ILE A 135 -4.49 5.43 12.01
N ILE A 136 -4.49 4.80 13.18
CA ILE A 136 -5.04 5.36 14.43
C ILE A 136 -3.96 5.71 15.47
N ASP A 137 -2.72 5.26 15.27
CA ASP A 137 -1.59 5.57 16.15
C ASP A 137 -0.27 5.52 15.36
N GLY A 138 0.68 6.40 15.70
CA GLY A 138 2.02 6.44 15.09
C GLY A 138 2.13 7.03 13.67
N LEU A 139 1.11 7.78 13.19
CA LEU A 139 1.15 8.35 11.84
C LEU A 139 2.28 9.37 11.64
N ASP A 140 2.56 10.23 12.63
CA ASP A 140 3.58 11.27 12.51
C ASP A 140 4.99 10.67 12.37
N ASP A 141 5.30 9.65 13.17
CA ASP A 141 6.58 8.93 13.10
C ASP A 141 6.73 8.19 11.76
N MET A 142 5.65 7.55 11.30
CA MET A 142 5.62 6.88 10.00
C MET A 142 5.80 7.90 8.86
N ALA A 143 5.16 9.07 8.93
CA ALA A 143 5.32 10.13 7.93
C ALA A 143 6.76 10.65 7.88
N ALA A 144 7.41 10.84 9.03
CA ALA A 144 8.83 11.19 9.07
C ALA A 144 9.72 10.10 8.44
N ALA A 145 9.43 8.83 8.71
CA ALA A 145 10.14 7.70 8.09
C ALA A 145 9.92 7.61 6.58
N CYS A 146 8.71 7.92 6.09
CA CYS A 146 8.40 7.98 4.66
C CYS A 146 9.16 9.12 3.97
N GLN A 147 9.28 10.29 4.61
CA GLN A 147 10.08 11.40 4.09
C GLN A 147 11.58 11.06 4.05
N ASP A 148 12.09 10.36 5.06
CA ASP A 148 13.46 9.81 5.02
C ASP A 148 13.61 8.77 3.91
N LEU A 149 12.62 7.91 3.67
CA LEU A 149 12.62 6.95 2.56
C LEU A 149 12.64 7.64 1.19
N TRP A 150 11.90 8.74 1.02
CA TRP A 150 11.93 9.53 -0.20
C TRP A 150 13.33 10.10 -0.49
N MET A 151 14.00 10.66 0.51
CA MET A 151 15.30 11.32 0.35
C MET A 151 16.50 10.36 0.41
N GLY A 152 16.43 9.36 1.29
CA GLY A 152 17.49 8.38 1.57
C GLY A 152 17.36 7.07 0.80
N GLY A 153 16.23 6.87 0.13
CA GLY A 153 15.96 5.70 -0.70
C GLY A 153 15.42 4.49 0.06
N ALA A 154 14.94 3.52 -0.73
CA ALA A 154 14.23 2.34 -0.26
C ALA A 154 15.06 1.04 -0.27
N ARG A 155 16.35 1.09 -0.63
CA ARG A 155 17.16 -0.14 -0.82
C ARG A 155 17.28 -0.96 0.47
N GLY A 156 16.83 -2.22 0.40
CA GLY A 156 16.83 -3.16 1.52
C GLY A 156 15.85 -2.80 2.63
N GLU A 157 14.89 -1.93 2.35
CA GLU A 157 13.78 -1.62 3.24
C GLU A 157 12.55 -2.45 2.86
N THR A 158 11.82 -2.91 3.87
CA THR A 158 10.63 -3.76 3.72
C THR A 158 9.44 -3.09 4.37
N LEU A 159 8.35 -2.94 3.61
CA LEU A 159 7.05 -2.57 4.17
C LEU A 159 6.30 -3.84 4.55
N ARG A 160 5.87 -3.91 5.81
CA ARG A 160 5.21 -5.09 6.39
C ARG A 160 3.86 -4.70 6.98
N PHE A 161 2.89 -5.59 6.79
CA PHE A 161 1.57 -5.56 7.41
C PHE A 161 1.42 -6.83 8.25
N ALA A 162 1.00 -6.70 9.51
CA ALA A 162 0.81 -7.84 10.42
C ALA A 162 -0.38 -7.60 11.35
N ARG A 163 -1.00 -8.65 11.87
CA ARG A 163 -2.01 -8.51 12.94
C ARG A 163 -1.35 -7.93 14.20
N VAL A 164 -2.03 -7.03 14.92
CA VAL A 164 -1.53 -6.57 16.22
C VAL A 164 -1.45 -7.77 17.17
N SER A 165 -0.30 -7.95 17.81
CA SER A 165 -0.04 -8.99 18.83
C SER A 165 -0.68 -8.65 20.17
#